data_AF-A0A7C3LTU8-F1
#
_entry.id   AF-A0A7C3LTU8-F1
#
_cell.length_a   1.000
_cell.length_b   1.000
_cell.length_c   1.000
_cell.angle_alpha   90.00
_cell.angle_beta   90.00
_cell.angle_gamma   90.00
#
_symmetry.space_group_name_H-M   'P 1'
#
loop_
_entity.id
_entity.type
_entity.pdbx_description
1 polymer ?
#
loop_
_entity_poly.entity_id
_entity_poly.type
_entity_poly.pdbx_seq_one_letter_code
_entity_poly.pdbx_strand_id
1 'polypeptide(L)'
;MEHPTAESGAAPDSENAGFTTSFREFLLDREKAPRKETDAETRERAERMVRFLQEKKVHSVWLLFPGEACAYSDFLILGDVEHERHRDAVLDALDGQFSRRGEPFRAEKGSLWTLVDFNSVVIHLFLNGGRSLYRLEDLFPEAPMYVLDEEGRLHDVPPEKRPLPHMTDGGSRRPTQPLRHPSV
;
A
#
# COMPACT_ATOMS: atom_id res chain seq x y z
N MET A 1 60.62 27.49 13.90
CA MET A 1 59.42 27.35 13.05
C MET A 1 59.87 26.42 11.93
N GLU A 2 59.40 25.18 11.78
CA GLU A 2 58.05 24.65 12.01
C GLU A 2 58.12 23.15 12.38
N HIS A 3 57.02 22.66 12.96
CA HIS A 3 56.82 21.31 13.49
C HIS A 3 56.60 20.27 12.37
N PRO A 4 56.96 18.99 12.56
CA PRO A 4 56.38 17.89 11.79
C PRO A 4 55.10 17.40 12.49
N THR A 5 53.96 17.51 11.82
CA THR A 5 52.69 16.96 12.31
C THR A 5 52.24 15.80 11.43
N ALA A 6 52.15 14.66 12.09
CA ALA A 6 51.53 13.38 11.79
C ALA A 6 50.64 13.25 10.54
N GLU A 7 50.93 12.19 9.79
CA GLU A 7 49.99 11.47 8.94
C GLU A 7 48.74 11.06 9.73
N SER A 8 47.56 11.40 9.20
CA SER A 8 46.27 10.85 9.63
C SER A 8 45.55 10.36 8.38
N GLY A 9 45.38 9.05 8.30
CA GLY A 9 44.79 8.35 7.16
C GLY A 9 43.40 8.88 6.81
N ALA A 10 43.22 9.16 5.53
CA ALA A 10 41.92 9.37 4.92
C ALA A 10 41.06 8.11 5.08
N ALA A 11 39.87 8.28 5.65
CA ALA A 11 38.80 7.30 5.56
C ALA A 11 38.40 7.13 4.08
N PRO A 12 38.12 5.92 3.59
CA PRO A 12 37.62 5.75 2.24
C PRO A 12 36.18 6.28 2.16
N ASP A 13 35.98 7.16 1.17
CA ASP A 13 34.70 7.69 0.76
C ASP A 13 33.68 6.55 0.54
N SER A 14 32.55 6.66 1.21
CA SER A 14 31.40 5.77 0.99
C SER A 14 30.67 6.22 -0.27
N GLU A 15 31.22 5.81 -1.42
CA GLU A 15 30.57 5.96 -2.71
C GLU A 15 29.37 5.00 -2.83
N ASN A 16 28.21 5.62 -2.65
CA ASN A 16 26.89 5.28 -3.15
C ASN A 16 26.90 4.42 -4.44
N ALA A 17 26.88 3.10 -4.30
CA ALA A 17 26.78 2.17 -5.42
C ALA A 17 25.31 1.90 -5.80
N GLY A 18 24.78 2.79 -6.65
CA GLY A 18 24.10 2.40 -7.89
C GLY A 18 22.80 1.60 -7.79
N PHE A 19 21.69 2.25 -7.44
CA PHE A 19 20.40 1.88 -8.04
C PHE A 19 20.35 2.47 -9.46
N THR A 20 20.96 1.77 -10.41
CA THR A 20 21.13 2.29 -11.77
C THR A 20 19.83 2.26 -12.56
N THR A 21 19.65 3.30 -13.39
CA THR A 21 18.64 3.55 -14.43
C THR A 21 18.16 2.34 -15.24
N SER A 22 18.94 1.25 -15.29
CA SER A 22 18.62 -0.02 -15.95
C SER A 22 17.27 -0.62 -15.55
N PHE A 23 16.89 -0.54 -14.26
CA PHE A 23 15.63 -1.14 -13.80
C PHE A 23 14.40 -0.36 -14.30
N ARG A 24 14.50 0.97 -14.45
CA ARG A 24 13.42 1.78 -15.04
C ARG A 24 13.23 1.49 -16.52
N GLU A 25 14.32 1.37 -17.28
CA GLU A 25 14.23 0.98 -18.70
C GLU A 25 13.69 -0.44 -18.86
N PHE A 26 14.08 -1.38 -17.99
CA PHE A 26 13.52 -2.73 -17.96
C PHE A 26 12.03 -2.75 -17.63
N LEU A 27 11.57 -1.93 -16.67
CA LEU A 27 10.16 -1.81 -16.30
C LEU A 27 9.28 -1.16 -17.37
N LEU A 28 9.86 -0.33 -18.25
CA LEU A 28 9.15 0.32 -19.36
C LEU A 28 9.06 -0.57 -20.61
N ASP A 29 9.87 -1.62 -20.69
CA ASP A 29 9.87 -2.60 -21.79
C ASP A 29 8.79 -3.67 -21.53
N ARG A 30 7.52 -3.32 -21.83
CA ARG A 30 6.33 -4.17 -21.65
C ARG A 30 6.43 -5.53 -22.37
N GLU A 31 7.31 -5.68 -23.36
CA GLU A 31 7.55 -6.94 -24.07
C GLU A 31 8.49 -7.91 -23.32
N LYS A 32 9.32 -7.41 -22.40
CA LYS A 32 10.26 -8.21 -21.59
C LYS A 32 9.84 -8.41 -20.14
N ALA A 33 8.75 -7.79 -19.71
CA ALA A 33 8.20 -8.05 -18.39
C ALA A 33 7.76 -9.54 -18.32
N PRO A 34 8.22 -10.31 -17.31
CA PRO A 34 7.79 -11.70 -17.17
C PRO A 34 6.27 -11.73 -16.96
N ARG A 35 5.57 -12.53 -17.77
CA ARG A 35 4.14 -12.82 -17.56
C ARG A 35 4.02 -13.40 -16.16
N LYS A 36 3.36 -12.68 -15.24
CA LYS A 36 3.19 -13.14 -13.86
C LYS A 36 2.23 -14.33 -13.83
N GLU A 37 2.77 -15.54 -13.90
CA GLU A 37 2.06 -16.73 -13.43
C GLU A 37 1.94 -16.59 -11.90
N THR A 38 0.79 -16.12 -11.45
CA THR A 38 0.52 -15.99 -10.02
C THR A 38 0.26 -17.37 -9.44
N ASP A 39 1.13 -17.77 -8.52
CA ASP A 39 1.04 -19.07 -7.85
C ASP A 39 -0.24 -19.17 -6.99
N ALA A 40 -0.85 -20.35 -6.98
CA ALA A 40 -2.09 -20.63 -6.26
C ALA A 40 -1.92 -20.41 -4.74
N GLU A 41 -0.73 -20.69 -4.22
CA GLU A 41 -0.39 -20.45 -2.81
C GLU A 41 -0.44 -18.94 -2.46
N THR A 42 0.07 -18.10 -3.36
CA THR A 42 0.06 -16.64 -3.17
C THR A 42 -1.38 -16.11 -3.16
N ARG A 43 -2.23 -16.64 -4.04
CA ARG A 43 -3.66 -16.31 -4.03
C ARG A 43 -4.29 -16.72 -2.71
N GLU A 44 -4.16 -17.98 -2.29
CA GLU A 44 -4.72 -18.47 -1.03
C GLU A 44 -4.25 -17.61 0.16
N ARG A 45 -2.96 -17.22 0.16
CA ARG A 45 -2.40 -16.31 1.17
C ARG A 45 -3.08 -14.94 1.16
N ALA A 46 -3.26 -14.32 -0.01
CA ALA A 46 -3.97 -13.05 -0.11
C ALA A 46 -5.41 -13.16 0.40
N GLU A 47 -6.12 -14.24 0.05
CA GLU A 47 -7.49 -14.48 0.53
C GLU A 47 -7.56 -14.63 2.05
N ARG A 48 -6.60 -15.34 2.66
CA ARG A 48 -6.47 -15.44 4.13
C ARG A 48 -6.19 -14.09 4.78
N MET A 49 -5.36 -13.24 4.16
CA MET A 49 -5.07 -11.90 4.66
C MET A 49 -6.32 -11.01 4.63
N VAL A 50 -7.12 -11.04 3.57
CA VAL A 50 -8.38 -10.28 3.49
C VAL A 50 -9.34 -10.67 4.63
N ARG A 51 -9.50 -11.98 4.86
CA ARG A 51 -10.34 -12.50 5.96
C ARG A 51 -9.83 -12.02 7.32
N PHE A 52 -8.53 -12.14 7.53
CA PHE A 52 -7.88 -11.69 8.75
C PHE A 52 -8.08 -10.19 8.99
N LEU A 53 -7.96 -9.35 7.97
CA LEU A 53 -8.18 -7.92 8.09
C LEU A 53 -9.64 -7.60 8.49
N GLN A 54 -10.62 -8.29 7.90
CA GLN A 54 -12.02 -8.14 8.31
C GLN A 54 -12.26 -8.59 9.76
N GLU A 55 -11.66 -9.69 10.20
CA GLU A 55 -11.71 -10.14 11.60
C GLU A 55 -11.15 -9.08 12.54
N LYS A 56 -10.11 -8.35 12.12
CA LYS A 56 -9.52 -7.23 12.84
C LYS A 56 -10.26 -5.90 12.66
N LYS A 57 -11.47 -5.92 12.10
CA LYS A 57 -12.35 -4.76 11.91
C LYS A 57 -11.79 -3.70 10.96
N VAL A 58 -10.91 -4.09 10.04
CA VAL A 58 -10.54 -3.23 8.90
C VAL A 58 -11.75 -3.13 7.97
N HIS A 59 -12.07 -1.90 7.57
CA HIS A 59 -13.25 -1.59 6.77
C HIS A 59 -12.92 -1.55 5.29
N SER A 60 -13.94 -1.73 4.44
CA SER A 60 -13.83 -1.58 2.98
C SER A 60 -12.68 -2.38 2.36
N VAL A 61 -12.42 -3.60 2.85
CA VAL A 61 -11.27 -4.40 2.40
C VAL A 61 -11.49 -4.89 0.96
N TRP A 62 -10.65 -4.43 0.03
CA TRP A 62 -10.67 -4.85 -1.38
C TRP A 62 -9.39 -5.60 -1.72
N LEU A 63 -9.51 -6.71 -2.43
CA LEU A 63 -8.40 -7.46 -3.01
C LEU A 63 -8.34 -7.19 -4.51
N LEU A 64 -7.27 -6.59 -4.98
CA LEU A 64 -7.04 -6.31 -6.39
C LEU A 64 -5.98 -7.25 -6.95
N PHE A 65 -6.21 -7.69 -8.19
CA PHE A 65 -5.25 -8.46 -8.97
C PHE A 65 -4.76 -7.64 -10.18
N PRO A 66 -3.77 -6.77 -10.01
CA PRO A 66 -3.31 -5.87 -11.07
C PRO A 66 -2.54 -6.56 -12.21
N GLY A 67 -2.08 -7.78 -12.02
CA GLY A 67 -1.28 -8.50 -13.02
C GLY A 67 -0.04 -7.71 -13.45
N GLU A 68 0.19 -7.64 -14.76
CA GLU A 68 1.35 -6.93 -15.34
C GLU A 68 1.32 -5.41 -15.14
N ALA A 69 0.17 -4.82 -14.76
CA ALA A 69 0.09 -3.39 -14.45
C ALA A 69 0.83 -3.03 -13.15
N CYS A 70 1.11 -4.02 -12.29
CA CYS A 70 1.88 -3.85 -11.05
C CYS A 70 3.13 -4.73 -11.07
N ALA A 71 4.28 -4.11 -11.33
CA ALA A 71 5.54 -4.83 -11.38
C ALA A 71 6.01 -5.34 -10.01
N TYR A 72 5.65 -4.66 -8.91
CA TYR A 72 6.22 -4.93 -7.59
C TYR A 72 5.43 -5.93 -6.75
N SER A 73 4.17 -6.23 -7.08
CA SER A 73 3.32 -7.12 -6.27
C SER A 73 2.27 -7.84 -7.12
N ASP A 74 1.90 -9.06 -6.74
CA ASP A 74 0.90 -9.89 -7.43
C ASP A 74 -0.51 -9.49 -7.01
N PHE A 75 -0.69 -9.20 -5.71
CA PHE A 75 -1.96 -8.79 -5.12
C PHE A 75 -1.80 -7.51 -4.31
N LEU A 76 -2.78 -6.62 -4.44
CA LEU A 76 -2.90 -5.45 -3.59
C LEU A 76 -4.15 -5.61 -2.72
N ILE A 77 -4.01 -5.40 -1.42
CA ILE A 77 -5.13 -5.34 -0.50
C ILE A 77 -5.28 -3.90 -0.02
N LEU A 78 -6.45 -3.30 -0.19
CA LEU A 78 -6.75 -1.94 0.26
C LEU A 78 -7.76 -2.01 1.40
N GLY A 79 -7.51 -1.35 2.52
CA GLY A 79 -8.43 -1.32 3.65
C GLY A 79 -8.37 -0.02 4.43
N ASP A 80 -9.46 0.32 5.09
CA ASP A 80 -9.58 1.53 5.91
C ASP A 80 -9.52 1.17 7.40
N VAL A 81 -8.72 1.91 8.16
CA VAL A 81 -8.61 1.76 9.62
C VAL A 81 -9.04 3.05 10.31
N GLU A 82 -9.68 2.91 11.46
CA GLU A 82 -10.42 4.01 12.11
C GLU A 82 -9.51 5.11 12.69
N HIS A 83 -8.39 4.70 13.29
CA HIS A 83 -7.43 5.61 13.94
C HIS A 83 -6.08 4.92 14.11
N GLU A 84 -5.04 5.69 14.45
CA GLU A 84 -3.66 5.19 14.51
C GLU A 84 -3.49 3.98 15.45
N ARG A 85 -4.17 3.98 16.60
CA ARG A 85 -4.16 2.83 17.53
C ARG A 85 -4.76 1.57 16.90
N HIS A 86 -5.78 1.70 16.06
CA HIS A 86 -6.40 0.57 15.38
C HIS A 86 -5.47 0.05 14.28
N ARG A 87 -4.85 0.93 13.49
CA ARG A 87 -3.76 0.57 12.57
C ARG A 87 -2.67 -0.24 13.29
N ASP A 88 -2.15 0.28 14.39
CA ASP A 88 -1.02 -0.36 15.09
C ASP A 88 -1.41 -1.74 15.65
N ALA A 89 -2.64 -1.87 16.18
CA ALA A 89 -3.17 -3.17 16.60
C ALA A 89 -3.32 -4.17 15.43
N VAL A 90 -3.71 -3.70 14.24
CA VAL A 90 -3.79 -4.54 13.03
C VAL A 90 -2.39 -5.01 12.62
N LEU A 91 -1.38 -4.13 12.65
CA LEU A 91 0.01 -4.49 12.32
C LEU A 91 0.57 -5.52 13.29
N ASP A 92 0.39 -5.33 14.59
CA ASP A 92 0.84 -6.28 15.62
C ASP A 92 0.15 -7.64 15.44
N ALA A 93 -1.13 -7.63 15.07
CA ALA A 93 -1.88 -8.86 14.81
C ALA A 93 -1.40 -9.57 13.54
N LEU A 94 -1.12 -8.83 12.46
CA LEU A 94 -0.51 -9.37 11.24
C LEU A 94 0.83 -10.01 11.55
N ASP A 95 1.66 -9.38 12.37
CA ASP A 95 2.98 -9.90 12.75
C ASP A 95 2.85 -11.21 13.55
N GLY A 96 1.92 -11.24 14.51
CA GLY A 96 1.60 -12.42 15.28
C GLY A 96 1.09 -13.59 14.42
N GLN A 97 0.29 -13.31 13.39
CA GLN A 97 -0.36 -14.33 12.56
C GLN A 97 0.54 -14.86 11.43
N PHE A 98 1.27 -13.98 10.75
CA PHE A 98 2.02 -14.29 9.52
C PHE A 98 3.54 -14.29 9.75
N SER A 99 4.10 -13.33 10.48
CA SER A 99 5.56 -13.27 10.71
C SER A 99 6.08 -14.37 11.62
N ARG A 100 5.36 -14.73 12.68
CA ARG A 100 5.76 -15.82 13.60
C ARG A 100 5.78 -17.22 12.95
N ARG A 101 5.27 -17.33 11.73
CA ARG A 101 5.31 -18.55 10.89
C ARG A 101 6.47 -18.55 9.89
N GLY A 102 7.35 -17.53 9.92
CA GLY A 102 8.51 -17.41 9.03
C GLY A 102 8.34 -16.40 7.89
N GLU A 103 7.28 -15.58 7.90
CA GLU A 103 6.98 -14.61 6.84
C GLU A 103 7.00 -13.16 7.36
N PRO A 104 8.18 -12.60 7.72
CA PRO A 104 8.25 -11.22 8.20
C PRO A 104 7.86 -10.24 7.10
N PHE A 105 7.06 -9.23 7.44
CA PHE A 105 6.75 -8.11 6.54
C PHE A 105 7.59 -6.88 6.87
N ARG A 106 7.70 -5.97 5.91
CA ARG A 106 8.15 -4.58 6.15
C ARG A 106 6.93 -3.66 6.18
N ALA A 107 6.87 -2.74 7.14
CA ALA A 107 5.84 -1.71 7.15
C ALA A 107 6.44 -0.31 7.10
N GLU A 108 5.83 0.55 6.28
CA GLU A 108 6.12 1.98 6.20
C GLU A 108 4.86 2.77 6.58
N LYS A 109 5.02 3.71 7.52
CA LYS A 109 3.90 4.48 8.08
C LYS A 109 3.94 5.92 7.59
N GLY A 110 2.86 6.37 6.97
CA GLY A 110 2.53 7.77 6.79
C GLY A 110 1.43 8.23 7.76
N SER A 111 1.07 9.51 7.69
CA SER A 111 -0.01 10.08 8.51
C SER A 111 -1.41 9.65 8.05
N LEU A 112 -1.59 9.35 6.77
CA LEU A 112 -2.88 8.97 6.16
C LEU A 112 -2.89 7.55 5.60
N TRP A 113 -1.74 6.86 5.61
CA TRP A 113 -1.58 5.56 4.99
C TRP A 113 -0.52 4.73 5.70
N THR A 114 -0.55 3.43 5.49
CA THR A 114 0.49 2.50 5.89
C THR A 114 0.60 1.40 4.86
N LEU A 115 1.80 1.17 4.35
CA LEU A 115 2.11 0.09 3.42
C LEU A 115 2.70 -1.06 4.22
N VAL A 116 2.20 -2.27 3.98
CA VAL A 116 2.66 -3.52 4.59
C VAL A 116 3.03 -4.46 3.46
N ASP A 117 4.32 -4.78 3.37
CA ASP A 117 4.92 -5.50 2.26
C ASP A 117 5.24 -6.95 2.65
N PHE A 118 4.51 -7.90 2.04
CA PHE A 118 4.77 -9.35 2.08
C PHE A 118 5.34 -9.85 0.74
N ASN A 119 6.06 -9.00 0.02
CA ASN A 119 6.60 -9.18 -1.34
C ASN A 119 5.48 -9.33 -2.39
N SER A 120 4.95 -10.54 -2.54
CA SER A 120 3.91 -10.85 -3.55
C SER A 120 2.52 -10.32 -3.19
N VAL A 121 2.29 -9.97 -1.91
CA VAL A 121 1.06 -9.34 -1.44
C VAL A 121 1.40 -8.06 -0.70
N VAL A 122 0.81 -6.94 -1.11
CA VAL A 122 1.00 -5.64 -0.44
C VAL A 122 -0.33 -5.15 0.10
N ILE A 123 -0.36 -4.78 1.39
CA ILE A 123 -1.55 -4.24 2.06
C ILE A 123 -1.36 -2.73 2.25
N HIS A 124 -2.33 -1.94 1.83
CA HIS A 124 -2.45 -0.52 2.12
C HIS A 124 -3.57 -0.30 3.13
N LEU A 125 -3.21 0.22 4.31
CA LEU A 125 -4.15 0.64 5.34
C LEU A 125 -4.29 2.17 5.30
N PHE A 126 -5.49 2.69 5.09
CA PHE A 126 -5.75 4.11 5.01
C PHE A 126 -6.39 4.66 6.28
N LEU A 127 -6.06 5.91 6.60
CA LEU A 127 -6.60 6.68 7.72
C LEU A 127 -7.16 8.02 7.23
N ASN A 128 -8.13 8.56 7.95
CA ASN A 128 -8.58 9.96 7.82
C ASN A 128 -8.88 10.38 6.36
N GLY A 129 -9.57 9.53 5.59
CA GLY A 129 -9.91 9.81 4.18
C GLY A 129 -8.74 9.67 3.20
N GLY A 130 -7.59 9.11 3.62
CA GLY A 130 -6.43 8.88 2.77
C GLY A 130 -6.75 8.11 1.51
N ARG A 131 -7.65 7.11 1.58
CA ARG A 131 -8.08 6.34 0.41
C ARG A 131 -8.74 7.20 -0.66
N SER A 132 -9.64 8.11 -0.26
CA SER A 132 -10.32 9.02 -1.19
C SER A 132 -9.36 10.04 -1.81
N LEU A 133 -8.26 10.38 -1.13
CA LEU A 133 -7.22 11.26 -1.65
C LEU A 133 -6.31 10.54 -2.67
N TYR A 134 -5.84 9.33 -2.34
CA TYR A 134 -4.86 8.62 -3.16
C TYR A 134 -5.48 7.78 -4.28
N ARG A 135 -6.68 7.23 -4.06
CA ARG A 135 -7.46 6.43 -5.02
C ARG A 135 -6.60 5.41 -5.79
N LEU A 136 -5.81 4.61 -5.07
CA LEU A 136 -4.87 3.67 -5.70
C LEU A 136 -5.58 2.67 -6.63
N GLU A 137 -6.84 2.36 -6.37
CA GLU A 137 -7.71 1.55 -7.23
C GLU A 137 -7.87 2.11 -8.65
N ASP A 138 -7.78 3.43 -8.83
CA ASP A 138 -7.90 4.08 -10.14
C ASP A 138 -6.67 3.84 -11.03
N LEU A 139 -5.52 3.53 -10.42
CA LEU A 139 -4.31 3.16 -11.16
C LEU A 139 -4.49 1.81 -11.86
N PHE A 140 -5.46 1.00 -11.43
CA PHE A 140 -5.72 -0.34 -11.91
C PHE A 140 -7.19 -0.50 -12.36
N PRO A 141 -7.64 0.25 -13.38
CA PRO A 141 -9.04 0.29 -13.78
C PRO A 141 -9.54 -1.05 -14.32
N GLU A 142 -8.67 -1.85 -14.95
CA GLU A 142 -9.04 -3.16 -15.53
C GLU A 142 -8.74 -4.35 -14.60
N ALA A 143 -8.17 -4.11 -13.40
CA ALA A 143 -7.79 -5.20 -12.51
C ALA A 143 -9.03 -5.87 -11.87
N PRO A 144 -9.13 -7.21 -11.88
CA PRO A 144 -10.12 -7.91 -11.09
C PRO A 144 -10.07 -7.47 -9.63
N MET A 145 -11.23 -7.22 -9.04
CA MET A 145 -11.36 -6.80 -7.66
C MET A 145 -12.31 -7.74 -6.94
N TYR A 146 -11.93 -8.17 -5.74
CA TYR A 146 -12.75 -9.05 -4.91
C TYR A 146 -13.02 -8.40 -3.57
N VAL A 147 -14.23 -8.63 -3.05
CA VAL A 147 -14.66 -8.25 -1.70
C VAL A 147 -15.20 -9.48 -0.99
N LEU A 148 -15.00 -9.57 0.32
CA LEU A 148 -15.63 -10.61 1.13
C LEU A 148 -17.09 -10.23 1.42
N ASP A 149 -18.01 -11.13 1.07
CA ASP A 149 -19.43 -11.03 1.43
C ASP A 149 -19.68 -11.39 2.91
N GLU A 150 -20.92 -11.24 3.37
CA GLU A 150 -21.32 -11.50 4.76
C GLU A 150 -21.15 -12.98 5.15
N GLU A 151 -21.19 -13.89 4.19
CA GLU A 151 -20.92 -15.32 4.39
C GLU A 151 -19.43 -15.67 4.28
N GLY A 152 -18.56 -14.68 4.10
CA GLY A 152 -17.13 -14.85 3.99
C GLY A 152 -16.70 -15.48 2.67
N ARG A 153 -17.42 -15.32 1.57
CA ARG A 153 -16.96 -15.71 0.23
C ARG A 153 -16.42 -14.48 -0.50
N LEU A 154 -15.37 -14.68 -1.29
CA LEU A 154 -14.86 -13.62 -2.15
C LEU A 154 -15.74 -13.52 -3.39
N HIS A 155 -16.35 -12.35 -3.57
CA HIS A 155 -17.18 -12.01 -4.71
C HIS A 155 -16.44 -11.02 -5.61
N ASP A 156 -16.44 -11.31 -6.92
CA ASP A 156 -15.87 -10.43 -7.94
C ASP A 156 -16.72 -9.16 -8.10
N VAL A 157 -16.08 -8.01 -8.01
CA VAL A 157 -16.69 -6.71 -8.23
C VAL A 157 -16.14 -6.16 -9.54
N PRO A 158 -16.96 -6.18 -10.61
CA PRO A 158 -16.49 -5.75 -11.92
C PRO A 158 -16.22 -4.24 -11.91
N PRO A 159 -15.33 -3.74 -12.79
CA PRO A 159 -14.87 -2.36 -12.80
C PRO A 159 -15.99 -1.31 -12.73
N GLU A 160 -17.09 -1.54 -13.44
CA GLU A 160 -18.23 -0.62 -13.52
C GLU A 160 -19.09 -0.56 -12.25
N LYS A 161 -18.91 -1.53 -11.33
CA LYS A 161 -19.64 -1.62 -10.06
C LYS A 161 -18.76 -1.34 -8.85
N ARG A 162 -17.51 -0.91 -9.05
CA ARG A 162 -16.62 -0.58 -7.94
C ARG A 162 -17.22 0.57 -7.13
N PRO A 163 -17.45 0.39 -5.82
CA PRO A 163 -17.93 1.48 -5.00
C PRO A 163 -16.86 2.58 -4.97
N LEU A 164 -17.29 3.84 -5.03
CA LEU A 164 -16.37 4.95 -4.83
C LEU A 164 -15.89 4.94 -3.37
N PRO A 165 -14.60 5.20 -3.10
CA PRO A 165 -14.11 5.28 -1.73
C PRO A 165 -14.91 6.35 -0.99
N HIS A 166 -15.64 5.93 0.05
CA HIS A 166 -16.46 6.83 0.84
C HIS A 166 -15.55 7.91 1.42
N MET A 167 -15.75 9.16 0.97
CA MET A 167 -15.15 10.30 1.63
C MET A 167 -15.76 10.35 3.02
N THR A 168 -15.04 9.83 4.02
CA THR A 168 -15.47 9.92 5.40
C THR A 168 -15.66 11.39 5.68
N ASP A 169 -16.91 11.82 5.92
CA ASP A 169 -17.24 13.19 6.28
C ASP A 169 -16.57 13.48 7.63
N GLY A 170 -15.34 13.96 7.56
CA GLY A 170 -14.60 14.45 8.70
C GLY A 170 -15.24 15.74 9.16
N GLY A 171 -16.30 15.60 9.97
CA GLY A 171 -16.87 16.60 10.85
C GLY A 171 -17.02 18.01 10.26
N SER A 172 -18.23 18.34 9.80
CA SER A 172 -18.78 19.71 9.81
C SER A 172 -17.76 20.82 9.49
N ARG A 173 -17.18 20.82 8.28
CA ARG A 173 -16.72 22.09 7.72
C ARG A 173 -17.90 22.72 6.99
N ARG A 174 -18.50 23.74 7.62
CA ARG A 174 -19.40 24.66 6.91
C ARG A 174 -18.71 25.07 5.61
N PRO A 175 -19.42 25.14 4.47
CA PRO A 175 -18.85 25.76 3.28
C PRO A 175 -18.43 27.18 3.68
N THR A 176 -17.13 27.47 3.56
CA THR A 176 -16.61 28.81 3.77
C THR A 176 -17.33 29.71 2.80
N GLN A 177 -18.17 30.59 3.33
CA GLN A 177 -18.83 31.63 2.56
C GLN A 177 -17.74 32.39 1.78
N PRO A 178 -17.90 32.62 0.47
CA PRO A 178 -16.89 33.36 -0.28
C PRO A 178 -16.73 34.74 0.36
N LEU A 179 -15.47 35.12 0.62
CA LEU A 179 -15.10 36.43 1.15
C LEU A 179 -15.71 37.51 0.25
N ARG A 180 -16.78 38.16 0.70
CA ARG A 180 -17.25 39.39 0.04
C ARG A 180 -16.15 40.43 0.23
N HIS A 181 -15.45 40.74 -0.85
CA HIS A 181 -14.63 41.94 -0.92
C HIS A 181 -15.57 43.15 -0.78
N PRO A 182 -15.23 44.18 0.01
CA PRO A 182 -16.03 45.40 0.05
C PRO A 182 -16.01 46.04 -1.34
N SER A 183 -17.19 46.28 -1.91
CA SER A 183 -17.34 47.08 -3.11
C SER A 183 -16.84 48.49 -2.82
N VAL A 184 -15.91 48.97 -3.64
CA VAL A 184 -15.52 50.38 -3.75
C VAL A 184 -16.63 51.16 -4.44
#